data_AF-A0A7C7GU94-F1
#
_entry.id   AF-A0A7C7GU94-F1
#
_cell.length_a   1.000
_cell.length_b   1.000
_cell.length_c   1.000
_cell.angle_alpha   90.00
_cell.angle_beta   90.00
_cell.angle_gamma   90.00
#
_symmetry.space_group_name_H-M   'P 1'
#
loop_
_entity.id
_entity.type
_entity.pdbx_description
1 polymer ?
#
loop_
_entity_poly.entity_id
_entity_poly.type
_entity_poly.pdbx_seq_one_letter_code
_entity_poly.pdbx_strand_id
1 'polypeptide(L)' 'MKVYKVEVMVLDFEGMGEEAIKDSIENNRHLHAHAMNSKSKEIEWTDDHPLNKCGTMARAWADLFPITHT' A
#
# COMPACT_ATOMS: atom_id res chain seq x y z
N MET A 1 -4.32 11.06 12.05
CA MET A 1 -3.67 9.73 11.90
C MET A 1 -2.78 9.77 10.66
N LYS A 2 -1.61 9.14 10.68
CA LYS A 2 -0.73 9.08 9.50
C LYS A 2 -1.00 7.83 8.66
N VAL A 3 -1.16 8.04 7.36
CA VAL A 3 -1.14 6.98 6.35
C VAL A 3 0.20 6.94 5.65
N TYR A 4 0.65 5.74 5.31
CA TYR A 4 1.93 5.49 4.67
C TYR A 4 1.73 4.72 3.37
N LYS A 5 2.37 5.18 2.30
CA LYS A 5 2.59 4.40 1.08
C LYS A 5 4.03 3.91 1.11
N VAL A 6 4.21 2.60 1.13
CA VAL A 6 5.53 1.94 1.10
C VAL A 6 5.67 1.21 -0.22
N GLU A 7 6.78 1.43 -0.91
CA GLU A 7 7.11 0.73 -2.16
C GLU A 7 8.29 -0.21 -1.89
N VAL A 8 8.08 -1.49 -2.18
CA VAL A 8 9.04 -2.58 -1.96
C VAL A 8 9.28 -3.30 -3.27
N MET A 9 10.56 -3.56 -3.55
CA MET A 9 10.98 -4.35 -4.71
C MET A 9 11.33 -5.76 -4.22
N VAL A 10 10.71 -6.76 -4.82
CA VAL A 10 10.94 -8.18 -4.49
C VAL A 10 11.57 -8.86 -5.69
N LEU A 11 12.66 -9.58 -5.45
CA LEU A 11 13.30 -10.43 -6.45
C LEU A 11 12.78 -11.86 -6.26
N ASP A 12 12.08 -12.36 -7.28
CA ASP A 12 11.50 -13.70 -7.27
C ASP A 12 12.53 -14.75 -7.72
N PHE A 13 13.26 -15.30 -6.77
CA PHE A 13 14.27 -16.34 -7.06
C PHE A 13 13.67 -17.74 -7.25
N GLU A 14 12.43 -17.96 -6.79
CA GLU A 14 11.77 -19.27 -6.78
C GLU A 14 10.67 -19.39 -7.85
N GLY A 15 10.38 -18.31 -8.58
CA GLY A 15 9.35 -18.28 -9.63
C GLY A 15 7.92 -18.36 -9.08
N MET A 16 7.68 -17.77 -7.90
CA MET A 16 6.36 -17.72 -7.26
C MET A 16 5.33 -16.95 -8.10
N GLY A 17 5.76 -15.90 -8.80
CA GLY A 17 4.88 -15.01 -9.56
C GLY A 17 4.24 -13.89 -8.70
N GLU A 18 3.72 -12.88 -9.41
CA GLU A 18 3.25 -11.62 -8.81
C GLU A 18 2.13 -11.81 -7.77
N GLU A 19 1.07 -12.57 -8.10
CA GLU A 19 -0.07 -12.77 -7.20
C GLU A 19 0.35 -13.48 -5.91
N ALA A 20 1.16 -14.54 -6.01
CA ALA A 20 1.65 -15.28 -4.85
C ALA A 20 2.58 -14.43 -3.98
N ILE A 21 3.42 -13.57 -4.58
CA ILE A 21 4.25 -12.61 -3.85
C ILE A 21 3.37 -11.59 -3.12
N LYS A 22 2.34 -11.05 -3.79
CA LYS A 22 1.40 -10.11 -3.18
C LYS A 22 0.68 -10.73 -1.99
N ASP A 23 0.13 -11.94 -2.17
CA ASP A 23 -0.54 -12.68 -1.10
C ASP A 23 0.42 -12.96 0.07
N SER A 24 1.67 -13.32 -0.22
CA SER A 24 2.70 -13.52 0.80
C SER A 24 2.97 -12.24 1.60
N ILE A 25 3.04 -11.08 0.94
CA ILE A 25 3.25 -9.78 1.62
C ILE A 25 2.04 -9.40 2.48
N GLU A 26 0.82 -9.55 1.95
CA GLU A 26 -0.41 -9.15 2.63
C GLU A 26 -0.73 -10.02 3.85
N ASN A 27 -0.36 -11.31 3.82
CA ASN A 27 -0.65 -12.26 4.89
C ASN A 27 0.52 -12.46 5.87
N ASN A 28 1.66 -11.78 5.67
CA ASN A 28 2.79 -11.88 6.59
C ASN A 28 2.64 -10.91 7.77
N ARG A 29 2.73 -11.44 8.98
CA ARG A 29 2.72 -10.64 10.22
C ARG A 29 3.92 -9.67 10.30
N HIS A 30 5.06 -10.06 9.72
CA HIS A 30 6.28 -9.28 9.71
C HIS A 30 6.94 -9.30 8.33
N LEU A 31 6.86 -8.19 7.61
CA LEU A 31 7.56 -8.02 6.35
C LEU A 31 8.98 -7.49 6.60
N HIS A 32 9.99 -8.35 6.40
CA HIS A 32 11.41 -7.95 6.38
C HIS A 32 11.83 -7.59 4.96
N ALA A 33 11.22 -6.54 4.40
CA ALA A 33 11.57 -6.04 3.07
C ALA A 33 12.38 -4.74 3.17
N HIS A 34 13.31 -4.56 2.25
CA HIS A 34 13.99 -3.27 2.08
C HIS A 34 13.04 -2.32 1.33
N ALA A 35 12.49 -1.34 2.04
CA ALA A 35 11.64 -0.32 1.44
C ALA A 35 12.50 0.63 0.59
N MET A 36 12.21 0.68 -0.72
CA MET A 36 12.92 1.55 -1.66
C MET A 36 12.47 3.00 -1.54
N ASN A 37 11.19 3.21 -1.24
CA ASN A 37 10.60 4.52 -1.05
C ASN A 37 9.46 4.45 -0.03
N SER A 38 9.24 5.55 0.69
CA SER A 38 8.07 5.72 1.54
C SER A 38 7.56 7.16 1.46
N LYS A 39 6.23 7.30 1.37
CA LYS A 39 5.54 8.60 1.46
C LYS A 39 4.52 8.53 2.58
N SER A 40 4.29 9.64 3.27
CA SER A 40 3.26 9.73 4.31
C SER A 40 2.41 10.98 4.17
N LYS A 41 1.17 10.90 4.64
CA LYS A 41 0.26 12.03 4.78
C LYS A 41 -0.48 11.94 6.11
N GLU A 42 -0.72 13.09 6.73
CA GLU A 42 -1.64 13.19 7.85
C GLU A 42 -3.08 13.19 7.30
N ILE A 43 -3.96 12.43 7.93
CA ILE A 43 -5.40 12.40 7.62
C ILE A 43 -6.22 12.52 8.90
N GLU A 44 -7.39 13.15 8.77
CA GLU A 44 -8.44 13.08 9.78
C GLU A 44 -9.14 11.73 9.66
N TRP A 45 -9.11 10.92 10.73
CA TRP A 45 -9.74 9.60 10.73
C TRP A 45 -11.09 9.64 11.46
N THR A 46 -12.13 9.11 10.81
CA THR A 46 -13.47 8.93 11.37
C THR A 46 -14.05 7.61 10.88
N ASP A 47 -15.06 7.06 11.56
CA ASP A 47 -15.73 5.83 11.12
C ASP A 47 -16.33 5.95 9.70
N ASP A 48 -16.67 7.18 9.32
CA ASP A 48 -17.21 7.54 8.01
C ASP A 48 -16.15 7.81 6.93
N HIS A 49 -14.87 7.71 7.27
CA HIS A 49 -13.76 8.04 6.37
C HIS A 49 -13.84 7.24 5.06
N PRO A 50 -13.59 7.86 3.88
CA PRO A 50 -13.72 7.19 2.58
C PRO A 50 -12.89 5.91 2.40
N LEU A 51 -11.76 5.78 3.12
CA LEU A 51 -10.95 4.55 3.12
C LEU A 51 -11.64 3.38 3.84
N ASN A 52 -12.60 3.64 4.72
CA ASN A 52 -13.33 2.62 5.47
C ASN A 52 -14.51 2.03 4.68
N LYS A 53 -14.79 2.54 3.48
CA LYS A 53 -15.97 2.18 2.68
C LYS A 53 -15.54 1.56 1.35
N CYS A 54 -15.96 0.33 1.07
CA CYS A 54 -15.58 -0.41 -0.15
C CYS A 54 -15.81 0.39 -1.45
N GLY A 55 -16.91 1.16 -1.53
CA GLY A 55 -17.25 1.94 -2.73
C GLY A 55 -16.39 3.19 -2.95
N THR A 56 -15.71 3.71 -1.93
CA THR A 56 -14.90 4.94 -2.03
C THR A 56 -13.40 4.70 -1.81
N MET A 57 -13.01 3.53 -1.29
CA MET A 57 -11.64 3.22 -0.90
C MET A 57 -10.65 3.39 -2.06
N ALA A 58 -10.94 2.84 -3.24
CA ALA A 58 -10.02 2.89 -4.38
C ALA A 58 -9.74 4.34 -4.84
N ARG A 59 -10.77 5.18 -4.87
CA ARG A 59 -10.65 6.60 -5.23
C ARG A 59 -9.89 7.39 -4.17
N ALA A 60 -10.26 7.21 -2.90
CA ALA A 60 -9.58 7.86 -1.78
C ALA A 60 -8.09 7.47 -1.71
N TRP A 61 -7.75 6.21 -2.01
CA TRP A 61 -6.37 5.75 -2.14
C TRP A 61 -5.60 6.49 -3.25
N ALA A 62 -6.19 6.58 -4.44
CA ALA A 62 -5.58 7.29 -5.57
C ALA A 62 -5.37 8.79 -5.28
N ASP A 63 -6.33 9.43 -4.60
CA ASP A 63 -6.27 10.84 -4.21
C ASP A 63 -5.19 11.11 -3.14
N LEU A 64 -4.89 10.12 -2.28
CA LEU A 64 -3.85 10.24 -1.26
C LEU A 64 -2.45 10.26 -1.87
N PHE A 65 -2.18 9.49 -2.92
CA PHE A 65 -0.84 9.43 -3.52
C PHE A 65 -0.95 9.45 -5.05
N PRO A 66 -1.31 10.60 -5.65
CA PRO A 66 -1.48 10.70 -7.10
C PRO A 66 -0.17 10.36 -7.81
N ILE A 67 -0.30 9.63 -8.92
CA ILE A 67 0.83 9.30 -9.78
C ILE A 67 1.25 10.59 -10.49
N THR A 68 2.38 11.16 -10.07
CA THR A 68 3.04 12.24 -10.82
C THR A 68 3.86 11.60 -11.93
N HIS A 69 3.42 11.75 -13.18
CA HIS A 69 4.28 11.51 -14.33
C HIS A 69 5.35 12.61 -14.35
N THR A 70 6.58 12.25 -13.99
CA THR A 70 7.80 13.05 -14.19
C THR A 70 8.59 12.50 -15.35
#